data_AF-A0A6M5YU54-F1
#
_entry.id   AF-A0A6M5YU54-F1
#
_cell.length_a   1.000
_cell.length_b   1.000
_cell.length_c   1.000
_cell.angle_alpha   90.00
_cell.angle_beta   90.00
_cell.angle_gamma   90.00
#
_symmetry.space_group_name_H-M   'P 1'
#
loop_
_entity.id
_entity.type
_entity.pdbx_description
1 polymer ?
#
loop_
_entity_poly.entity_id
_entity_poly.type
_entity_poly.pdbx_seq_one_letter_code
_entity_poly.pdbx_strand_id
1 'polypeptide(L)'
;MPLKDHFCPPLYPRRHWESFYVTWAGAIADALNGPLLPVGYYAEEHAHVGAPSETEDRFGVRVYAAEGGARLVAALELVSPANKDREAHRRAFATKCAGYLAQGIAVIVIDVVTSRGGNLHADVLRLLGRTTGTGLPDGADLYAVAYRPVVRDRAEQIEIWPSALAVGSALPTLPLALNAEVCLPIDLEATYTAACQRRRLG
;
A
#
# COMPACT_ATOMS: atom_id res chain seq x y z
N MET A 1 13.30 -1.94 -12.12
CA MET A 1 13.21 -0.72 -12.96
C MET A 1 13.01 0.44 -12.02
N PRO A 2 13.76 1.55 -12.17
CA PRO A 2 13.65 2.68 -11.26
C PRO A 2 12.26 3.32 -11.31
N LEU A 3 11.79 3.85 -10.18
CA LEU A 3 10.49 4.52 -10.05
C LEU A 3 10.42 5.73 -10.99
N LYS A 4 9.50 5.71 -11.94
CA LYS A 4 9.14 6.85 -12.80
C LYS A 4 8.10 7.74 -12.10
N ASP A 5 8.11 9.03 -12.42
CA ASP A 5 7.07 9.96 -11.99
C ASP A 5 5.82 9.81 -12.87
N HIS A 6 4.78 9.16 -12.33
CA HIS A 6 3.52 8.92 -13.04
C HIS A 6 2.54 10.09 -13.00
N PHE A 7 2.83 11.15 -12.24
CA PHE A 7 1.90 12.27 -12.02
C PHE A 7 2.38 13.59 -12.62
N CYS A 8 3.63 13.64 -13.11
CA CYS A 8 4.20 14.80 -13.79
C CYS A 8 4.64 14.48 -15.24
N PRO A 9 4.92 15.50 -16.07
CA PRO A 9 5.58 15.32 -17.36
C PRO A 9 6.92 14.58 -17.23
N PRO A 10 7.30 13.72 -18.21
CA PRO A 10 6.65 13.54 -19.51
C PRO A 10 5.54 12.47 -19.54
N LEU A 11 5.33 11.71 -18.46
CA LEU A 11 4.33 10.65 -18.43
C LEU A 11 2.92 11.21 -18.34
N TYR A 12 2.65 12.08 -17.37
CA TYR A 12 1.38 12.79 -17.27
C TYR A 12 1.42 14.10 -18.08
N PRO A 13 0.38 14.47 -18.85
CA PRO A 13 -0.94 13.82 -18.97
C PRO A 13 -1.02 12.77 -20.09
N ARG A 14 0.09 12.41 -20.75
CA ARG A 14 0.10 11.49 -21.90
C ARG A 14 -0.33 10.05 -21.52
N ARG A 15 -0.14 9.67 -20.27
CA ARG A 15 -0.50 8.40 -19.66
C ARG A 15 -1.37 8.69 -18.44
N HIS A 16 -2.48 7.97 -18.33
CA HIS A 16 -3.35 8.00 -17.15
C HIS A 16 -2.71 7.16 -16.03
N TRP A 17 -2.41 7.80 -14.91
CA TRP A 17 -1.82 7.14 -13.74
C TRP A 17 -2.78 6.10 -13.13
N GLU A 18 -4.09 6.32 -13.24
CA GLU A 18 -5.13 5.41 -12.75
C GLU A 18 -5.00 4.04 -13.40
N SER A 19 -4.81 4.02 -14.72
CA SER A 19 -4.65 2.78 -15.48
C SER A 19 -3.33 2.08 -15.15
N PHE A 20 -2.29 2.84 -14.80
CA PHE A 20 -1.05 2.27 -14.27
C PHE A 20 -1.27 1.64 -12.89
N TYR A 21 -1.98 2.33 -11.99
CA TYR A 21 -2.30 1.83 -10.65
C TYR A 21 -3.10 0.52 -10.68
N VAL A 22 -4.13 0.39 -11.54
CA VAL A 22 -4.84 -0.88 -11.73
C VAL A 22 -3.87 -1.99 -12.16
N THR A 23 -2.99 -1.69 -13.12
CA THR A 23 -2.04 -2.67 -13.64
C THR A 23 -0.99 -3.07 -12.60
N TRP A 24 -0.58 -2.15 -11.74
CA TRP A 24 0.37 -2.41 -10.66
C TRP A 24 -0.27 -3.20 -9.51
N ALA A 25 -1.50 -2.85 -9.11
CA ALA A 25 -2.26 -3.64 -8.15
C ALA A 25 -2.46 -5.09 -8.64
N GLY A 26 -2.83 -5.27 -9.92
CA GLY A 26 -2.91 -6.60 -10.54
C GLY A 26 -1.55 -7.33 -10.55
N ALA A 27 -0.44 -6.65 -10.84
CA ALA A 27 0.89 -7.26 -10.76
C ALA A 27 1.29 -7.69 -9.35
N ILE A 28 0.86 -6.95 -8.32
CA ILE A 28 1.03 -7.33 -6.92
C ILE A 28 0.18 -8.57 -6.59
N ALA A 29 -1.09 -8.58 -6.99
CA ALA A 29 -1.99 -9.72 -6.79
C ALA A 29 -1.49 -10.98 -7.53
N ASP A 30 -0.98 -10.85 -8.76
CA ASP A 30 -0.36 -11.94 -9.51
C ASP A 30 0.86 -12.52 -8.78
N ALA A 31 1.74 -11.66 -8.26
CA ALA A 31 2.93 -12.09 -7.53
C ALA A 31 2.55 -12.82 -6.23
N LEU A 32 1.53 -12.33 -5.53
CA LEU A 32 0.97 -12.97 -4.34
C LEU A 32 0.37 -14.33 -4.66
N ASN A 33 -0.56 -14.41 -5.63
CA ASN A 33 -1.25 -15.64 -6.03
C ASN A 33 -0.36 -16.66 -6.75
N GLY A 34 0.82 -16.23 -7.21
CA GLY A 34 1.82 -17.11 -7.81
C GLY A 34 2.58 -17.91 -6.74
N PRO A 35 3.89 -17.68 -6.54
CA PRO A 35 4.70 -18.51 -5.65
C PRO A 35 4.65 -18.08 -4.17
N LEU A 36 4.06 -16.92 -3.83
CA LEU A 36 4.23 -16.32 -2.51
C LEU A 36 3.18 -16.79 -1.51
N LEU A 37 1.90 -16.78 -1.87
CA LEU A 37 0.83 -17.15 -0.94
C LEU A 37 0.81 -18.67 -0.72
N PRO A 38 0.81 -19.14 0.55
CA PRO A 38 0.62 -20.55 0.85
C PRO A 38 -0.77 -21.04 0.41
N VAL A 39 -0.92 -22.36 0.31
CA VAL A 39 -2.22 -23.00 0.14
C VAL A 39 -3.20 -22.51 1.21
N GLY A 40 -4.43 -22.20 0.80
CA GLY A 40 -5.46 -21.66 1.68
C GLY A 40 -5.47 -20.14 1.78
N TYR A 41 -4.59 -19.44 1.04
CA TYR A 41 -4.62 -17.99 0.89
C TYR A 41 -4.81 -17.58 -0.56
N TYR A 42 -5.39 -16.41 -0.79
CA TYR A 42 -5.50 -15.79 -2.11
C TYR A 42 -5.52 -14.26 -1.99
N ALA A 43 -5.13 -13.57 -3.06
CA ALA A 43 -5.14 -12.12 -3.17
C ALA A 43 -6.08 -11.66 -4.28
N GLU A 44 -6.73 -10.52 -4.07
CA GLU A 44 -7.57 -9.86 -5.07
C GLU A 44 -7.19 -8.38 -5.13
N GLU A 45 -6.88 -7.89 -6.33
CA GLU A 45 -6.81 -6.45 -6.56
C GLU A 45 -8.22 -5.86 -6.54
N HIS A 46 -8.34 -4.66 -6.00
CA HIS A 46 -9.57 -3.89 -6.11
C HIS A 46 -9.27 -2.52 -6.72
N ALA A 47 -10.08 -2.20 -7.73
CA ALA A 47 -10.12 -0.91 -8.37
C ALA A 47 -11.56 -0.40 -8.36
N HIS A 48 -11.87 0.63 -7.58
CA HIS A 48 -13.21 1.23 -7.63
C HIS A 48 -13.33 2.14 -8.87
N VAL A 49 -14.08 1.65 -9.86
CA VAL A 49 -14.49 2.37 -11.07
C VAL A 49 -15.98 2.69 -10.94
N GLY A 50 -16.30 3.86 -10.38
CA GLY A 50 -17.67 4.33 -10.17
C GLY A 50 -17.71 5.85 -10.00
N ALA A 51 -18.92 6.44 -9.97
CA ALA A 51 -19.09 7.86 -9.69
C ALA A 51 -18.32 8.25 -8.41
N PRO A 52 -17.68 9.42 -8.36
CA PRO A 52 -16.93 9.82 -7.18
C PRO A 52 -17.89 9.91 -5.99
N SER A 53 -17.93 8.88 -5.14
CA SER A 53 -18.09 9.15 -3.72
C SER A 53 -16.77 9.81 -3.31
N GLU A 54 -16.86 10.94 -2.63
CA GLU A 54 -15.68 11.80 -2.43
C GLU A 54 -14.59 11.15 -1.57
N THR A 55 -14.81 9.94 -1.04
CA THR A 55 -14.04 9.35 0.06
C THR A 55 -13.52 7.94 -0.18
N GLU A 56 -13.73 7.34 -1.35
CA GLU A 56 -13.29 5.95 -1.58
C GLU A 56 -11.85 5.84 -2.09
N ASP A 57 -11.03 5.11 -1.34
CA ASP A 57 -9.70 4.67 -1.74
C ASP A 57 -9.78 3.69 -2.91
N ARG A 58 -9.14 4.06 -4.02
CA ARG A 58 -9.47 3.47 -5.32
C ARG A 58 -8.63 2.28 -5.73
N PHE A 59 -7.43 2.07 -5.17
CA PHE A 59 -6.47 1.09 -5.70
C PHE A 59 -5.75 0.35 -4.59
N GLY A 60 -5.87 -0.97 -4.56
CA GLY A 60 -5.23 -1.80 -3.55
C GLY A 60 -5.31 -3.28 -3.87
N VAL A 61 -4.72 -4.08 -2.98
CA VAL A 61 -4.78 -5.53 -2.99
C VAL A 61 -5.19 -6.01 -1.61
N ARG A 62 -6.14 -6.95 -1.54
CA ARG A 62 -6.56 -7.60 -0.31
C ARG A 62 -6.12 -9.05 -0.33
N VAL A 63 -5.66 -9.55 0.81
CA VAL A 63 -5.23 -10.93 0.97
C VAL A 63 -6.16 -11.62 1.96
N TYR A 64 -6.69 -12.76 1.55
CA TYR A 64 -7.67 -13.54 2.30
C TYR A 64 -7.10 -14.91 2.68
N ALA A 65 -7.45 -15.36 3.88
CA ALA A 65 -7.43 -16.78 4.22
C ALA A 65 -8.79 -17.39 3.85
N ALA A 66 -8.79 -18.52 3.16
CA ALA A 66 -10.00 -19.19 2.66
C ALA A 66 -10.61 -20.19 3.66
N GLU A 67 -9.82 -20.67 4.63
CA GLU A 67 -10.27 -21.69 5.58
C GLU A 67 -11.38 -21.15 6.50
N GLY A 68 -12.52 -21.84 6.53
CA GLY A 68 -13.69 -21.43 7.31
C GLY A 68 -14.46 -20.23 6.73
N GLY A 69 -14.15 -19.82 5.50
CA GLY A 69 -14.71 -18.65 4.82
C GLY A 69 -13.66 -17.57 4.56
N ALA A 70 -13.94 -16.67 3.61
CA ALA A 70 -13.02 -15.62 3.22
C ALA A 70 -12.79 -14.62 4.36
N ARG A 71 -11.63 -14.69 5.01
CA ARG A 71 -11.21 -13.77 6.08
C ARG A 71 -10.08 -12.90 5.59
N LEU A 72 -10.26 -11.58 5.62
CA LEU A 72 -9.21 -10.61 5.29
C LEU A 72 -8.09 -10.71 6.33
N VAL A 73 -6.85 -10.87 5.87
CA VAL A 73 -5.66 -10.98 6.74
C VAL A 73 -4.62 -9.90 6.46
N ALA A 74 -4.59 -9.35 5.24
CA ALA A 74 -3.76 -8.21 4.93
C ALA A 74 -4.34 -7.33 3.81
N ALA A 75 -3.91 -6.07 3.76
CA ALA A 75 -4.25 -5.11 2.71
C ALA A 75 -3.00 -4.35 2.25
N LEU A 76 -2.87 -4.11 0.95
CA LEU A 76 -1.89 -3.21 0.36
C LEU A 76 -2.65 -2.05 -0.28
N GLU A 77 -2.37 -0.83 0.12
CA GLU A 77 -3.08 0.38 -0.29
C GLU A 77 -2.15 1.29 -1.09
N LEU A 78 -2.50 1.56 -2.35
CA LEU A 78 -1.78 2.52 -3.18
C LEU A 78 -2.39 3.91 -3.00
N VAL A 79 -1.59 4.83 -2.48
CA VAL A 79 -2.01 6.21 -2.25
C VAL A 79 -2.28 6.91 -3.58
N SER A 80 -3.43 7.54 -3.70
CA SER A 80 -3.83 8.35 -4.86
C SER A 80 -3.74 9.85 -4.56
N PRO A 81 -3.72 10.74 -5.59
CA PRO A 81 -3.71 12.19 -5.39
C PRO A 81 -4.86 12.70 -4.52
N ALA A 82 -6.05 12.10 -4.64
CA ALA A 82 -7.22 12.47 -3.85
C ALA A 82 -7.01 12.23 -2.35
N ASN A 83 -6.22 11.21 -1.97
CA ASN A 83 -5.95 10.91 -0.57
C ASN A 83 -5.15 12.00 0.13
N LYS A 84 -4.30 12.74 -0.60
CA LYS A 84 -3.49 13.83 -0.06
C LYS A 84 -4.19 15.20 -0.08
N ASP A 85 -5.31 15.32 -0.79
CA ASP A 85 -5.97 16.59 -1.09
C ASP A 85 -6.67 17.23 0.12
N ARG A 86 -7.93 16.85 0.37
CA ARG A 86 -8.73 17.39 1.49
C ARG A 86 -8.42 16.66 2.80
N GLU A 87 -8.52 17.38 3.92
CA GLU A 87 -8.34 16.80 5.26
C GLU A 87 -9.29 15.61 5.50
N ALA A 88 -10.53 15.70 5.01
CA ALA A 88 -11.50 14.62 5.10
C ALA A 88 -11.00 13.34 4.41
N HIS A 89 -10.31 13.44 3.26
CA HIS A 89 -9.79 12.27 2.55
C HIS A 89 -8.57 11.68 3.23
N ARG A 90 -7.66 12.54 3.72
CA ARG A 90 -6.50 12.10 4.53
C ARG A 90 -6.97 11.32 5.75
N ARG A 91 -7.97 11.87 6.46
CA ARG A 91 -8.59 11.21 7.62
C ARG A 91 -9.28 9.92 7.23
N ALA A 92 -10.05 9.88 6.14
CA ALA A 92 -10.72 8.65 5.69
C ALA A 92 -9.71 7.52 5.40
N PHE A 93 -8.65 7.81 4.65
CA PHE A 93 -7.57 6.86 4.36
C PHE A 93 -6.91 6.35 5.65
N ALA A 94 -6.56 7.28 6.55
CA ALA A 94 -5.92 6.94 7.82
C ALA A 94 -6.84 6.08 8.72
N THR A 95 -8.14 6.43 8.79
CA THR A 95 -9.15 5.68 9.54
C THR A 95 -9.33 4.27 8.97
N LYS A 96 -9.33 4.11 7.64
CA LYS A 96 -9.37 2.79 7.00
C LYS A 96 -8.17 1.92 7.42
N CYS A 97 -6.95 2.45 7.29
CA CYS A 97 -5.74 1.72 7.68
C CYS A 97 -5.73 1.39 9.18
N ALA A 98 -6.08 2.34 10.05
CA ALA A 98 -6.17 2.11 11.49
C ALA A 98 -7.24 1.05 11.83
N GLY A 99 -8.38 1.05 11.12
CA GLY A 99 -9.43 0.06 11.26
C GLY A 99 -9.00 -1.35 10.89
N TYR A 100 -8.19 -1.52 9.84
CA TYR A 100 -7.55 -2.81 9.54
C TYR A 100 -6.63 -3.24 10.68
N LEU A 101 -5.74 -2.36 11.13
CA LEU A 101 -4.76 -2.68 12.18
C LEU A 101 -5.42 -3.06 13.51
N ALA A 102 -6.49 -2.38 13.90
CA ALA A 102 -7.28 -2.70 15.09
C ALA A 102 -7.99 -4.07 14.99
N GLN A 103 -8.22 -4.59 13.78
CA GLN A 103 -8.77 -5.93 13.53
C GLN A 103 -7.68 -7.00 13.39
N GLY A 104 -6.41 -6.67 13.62
CA GLY A 104 -5.30 -7.60 13.43
C GLY A 104 -4.94 -7.87 11.97
N ILE A 105 -5.38 -7.01 11.04
CA ILE A 105 -5.09 -7.11 9.60
C ILE A 105 -3.80 -6.32 9.31
N ALA A 106 -2.82 -6.96 8.68
CA ALA A 106 -1.58 -6.29 8.27
C ALA A 106 -1.84 -5.31 7.14
N VAL A 107 -1.11 -4.19 7.11
CA VAL A 107 -1.28 -3.16 6.08
C VAL A 107 0.06 -2.81 5.46
N ILE A 108 0.12 -2.66 4.14
CA ILE A 108 1.21 -1.96 3.45
C ILE A 108 0.63 -0.73 2.78
N VAL A 109 1.18 0.46 3.07
CA VAL A 109 0.83 1.70 2.38
C VAL A 109 1.94 2.02 1.40
N ILE A 110 1.60 2.31 0.14
CA ILE A 110 2.54 2.65 -0.93
C ILE A 110 2.19 4.02 -1.49
N ASP A 111 3.06 4.99 -1.26
CA ASP A 111 2.89 6.38 -1.66
C ASP A 111 3.95 6.80 -2.68
N VAL A 112 3.55 6.83 -3.95
CA VAL A 112 4.37 7.32 -5.07
C VAL A 112 3.81 8.62 -5.67
N VAL A 113 2.88 9.29 -4.99
CA VAL A 113 2.22 10.50 -5.49
C VAL A 113 3.12 11.72 -5.34
N THR A 114 3.61 12.23 -6.47
CA THR A 114 4.48 13.40 -6.58
C THR A 114 3.72 14.72 -6.77
N SER A 115 2.48 14.67 -7.27
CA SER A 115 1.69 15.87 -7.58
C SER A 115 1.05 16.56 -6.37
N ARG A 116 1.12 15.93 -5.19
CA ARG A 116 0.58 16.40 -3.92
C ARG A 116 1.51 15.98 -2.79
N GLY A 117 1.72 16.87 -1.82
CA GLY A 117 2.41 16.57 -0.56
C GLY A 117 1.45 16.06 0.50
N GLY A 118 1.98 15.38 1.53
CA GLY A 118 1.20 14.89 2.66
C GLY A 118 1.72 13.54 3.18
N ASN A 119 1.76 13.40 4.50
CA ASN A 119 2.26 12.20 5.16
C ASN A 119 1.10 11.42 5.81
N LEU A 120 0.48 10.52 5.03
CA LEU A 120 -0.63 9.69 5.51
C LEU A 120 -0.17 8.67 6.56
N HIS A 121 1.10 8.27 6.54
CA HIS A 121 1.68 7.46 7.62
C HIS A 121 1.61 8.19 8.97
N ALA A 122 1.96 9.48 9.03
CA ALA A 122 1.82 10.28 10.24
C ALA A 122 0.35 10.40 10.68
N ASP A 123 -0.59 10.48 9.73
CA ASP A 123 -2.02 10.49 10.03
C ASP A 123 -2.51 9.16 10.61
N VAL A 124 -2.02 8.01 10.09
CA VAL A 124 -2.28 6.67 10.66
C VAL A 124 -1.72 6.56 12.08
N LEU A 125 -0.48 6.96 12.32
CA LEU A 125 0.14 6.91 13.66
C LEU A 125 -0.63 7.75 14.68
N ARG A 126 -1.10 8.93 14.27
CA ARG A 126 -1.90 9.82 15.12
C ARG A 126 -3.20 9.16 15.58
N LEU A 127 -3.90 8.47 14.68
CA LEU A 127 -5.12 7.73 15.01
C LEU A 127 -4.86 6.53 15.92
N LEU A 128 -3.69 5.89 15.80
CA LEU A 128 -3.26 4.80 16.68
C LEU A 128 -2.75 5.29 18.05
N GLY A 129 -2.79 6.60 18.32
CA GLY A 129 -2.28 7.19 19.57
C GLY A 129 -0.76 7.07 19.73
N ARG A 130 -0.01 6.87 18.63
CA ARG A 130 1.45 6.70 18.64
C ARG A 130 2.16 8.01 18.31
N THR A 131 3.22 8.31 19.06
CA THR A 131 4.11 9.45 18.76
C THR A 131 5.07 9.10 17.61
N THR A 132 5.46 10.12 16.83
CA THR A 132 6.22 10.06 15.58
C THR A 132 7.71 9.68 15.75
N GLY A 133 8.04 8.79 16.68
CA GLY A 133 9.40 8.26 16.85
C GLY A 133 9.80 7.18 15.82
N THR A 134 8.83 6.72 15.01
CA THR A 134 9.00 5.80 13.87
C THR A 134 8.80 6.51 12.53
N GLY A 135 9.01 7.84 12.53
CA GLY A 135 8.79 8.69 11.37
C GLY A 135 9.66 8.29 10.18
N LEU A 136 9.12 8.53 8.98
CA LEU A 136 9.91 8.55 7.76
C LEU A 136 11.09 9.52 7.92
N PRO A 137 12.22 9.31 7.21
CA PRO A 137 13.30 10.30 7.17
C PRO A 137 12.73 11.70 6.86
N ASP A 138 13.22 12.72 7.57
CA ASP A 138 12.73 14.08 7.41
C ASP A 138 12.73 14.51 5.94
N GLY A 139 11.57 14.94 5.44
CA GLY A 139 11.38 15.38 4.06
C GLY A 139 11.09 14.30 3.02
N ALA A 140 10.89 13.03 3.42
CA ALA A 140 10.45 11.98 2.48
C ALA A 140 8.98 12.19 2.06
N ASP A 141 8.78 12.71 0.85
CA ASP A 141 7.44 12.92 0.26
C ASP A 141 6.80 11.63 -0.31
N LEU A 142 7.65 10.65 -0.65
CA LEU A 142 7.28 9.35 -1.19
C LEU A 142 7.79 8.26 -0.25
N TYR A 143 6.98 7.24 -0.02
CA TYR A 143 7.31 6.19 0.93
C TYR A 143 6.52 4.91 0.68
N ALA A 144 7.02 3.82 1.23
CA ALA A 144 6.22 2.64 1.49
C ALA A 144 6.41 2.22 2.95
N VAL A 145 5.32 1.83 3.62
CA VAL A 145 5.36 1.43 5.03
C VAL A 145 4.58 0.13 5.20
N ALA A 146 5.22 -0.88 5.79
CA ALA A 146 4.54 -2.08 6.27
C ALA A 146 4.19 -1.94 7.75
N TYR A 147 2.98 -2.37 8.10
CA TYR A 147 2.44 -2.41 9.45
C TYR A 147 2.00 -3.83 9.77
N ARG A 148 2.54 -4.40 10.85
CA ARG A 148 2.16 -5.73 11.34
C ARG A 148 1.56 -5.62 12.73
N PRO A 149 0.26 -5.86 12.89
CA PRO A 149 -0.31 -6.05 14.22
C PRO A 149 0.19 -7.37 14.81
N VAL A 150 0.64 -7.32 16.05
CA VAL A 150 1.12 -8.48 16.83
C VAL A 150 0.56 -8.39 18.24
N VAL A 151 0.30 -9.55 18.85
CA VAL A 151 -0.01 -9.63 20.28
C VAL A 151 1.22 -10.17 21.00
N ARG A 152 1.82 -9.37 21.88
CA ARG A 152 2.98 -9.76 22.70
C ARG A 152 2.64 -9.50 24.16
N ASP A 153 2.85 -10.50 25.02
CA ASP A 153 2.57 -10.40 26.46
C ASP A 153 1.15 -9.91 26.80
N ARG A 154 0.16 -10.36 26.03
CA ARG A 154 -1.26 -9.93 26.10
C ARG A 154 -1.50 -8.44 25.79
N ALA A 155 -0.52 -7.74 25.23
CA ALA A 155 -0.66 -6.37 24.74
C ALA A 155 -0.65 -6.33 23.21
N GLU A 156 -1.58 -5.57 22.64
CA GLU A 156 -1.60 -5.28 21.21
C GLU A 156 -0.46 -4.31 20.86
N GLN A 157 0.35 -4.70 19.89
CA GLN A 157 1.44 -3.91 19.36
C GLN A 157 1.39 -3.90 17.84
N ILE A 158 2.04 -2.91 17.24
CA ILE A 158 2.16 -2.77 15.79
C ILE A 158 3.64 -2.58 15.52
N GLU A 159 4.23 -3.51 14.78
CA GLU A 159 5.57 -3.38 14.21
C GLU A 159 5.47 -2.59 12.89
N ILE A 160 6.44 -1.71 12.64
CA ILE A 160 6.38 -0.75 11.53
C ILE A 160 7.73 -0.75 10.81
N TRP A 161 7.72 -0.90 9.48
CA TRP A 161 8.89 -0.82 8.62
C TRP A 161 8.70 0.27 7.56
N PRO A 162 9.11 1.51 7.85
CA PRO A 162 9.07 2.59 6.88
C PRO A 162 10.25 2.50 5.91
N SER A 163 10.01 2.84 4.64
CA SER A 163 11.03 2.97 3.61
C SER A 163 10.75 4.21 2.77
N ALA A 164 11.70 5.14 2.73
CA ALA A 164 11.62 6.29 1.85
C ALA A 164 11.75 5.84 0.38
N LEU A 165 10.98 6.46 -0.50
CA LEU A 165 11.05 6.24 -1.94
C LEU A 165 11.54 7.51 -2.63
N ALA A 166 12.13 7.36 -3.82
CA ALA A 166 12.52 8.47 -4.66
C ALA A 166 12.31 8.11 -6.14
N VAL A 167 11.87 9.09 -6.92
CA VAL A 167 11.85 8.97 -8.39
C VAL A 167 13.29 8.73 -8.86
N GLY A 168 13.47 7.77 -9.77
CA GLY A 168 14.77 7.35 -10.28
C GLY A 168 15.44 6.25 -9.46
N SER A 169 14.89 5.88 -8.29
CA SER A 169 15.46 4.85 -7.41
C SER A 169 14.73 3.51 -7.52
N ALA A 170 15.40 2.44 -7.10
CA ALA A 170 14.78 1.13 -6.92
C ALA A 170 13.72 1.17 -5.79
N LEU A 171 12.71 0.30 -5.90
CA LEU A 171 11.69 0.14 -4.87
C LEU A 171 12.09 -0.95 -3.87
N PRO A 172 11.68 -0.85 -2.60
CA PRO A 172 12.08 -1.79 -1.55
C PRO A 172 11.30 -3.09 -1.60
N THR A 173 11.83 -4.12 -0.94
CA THR A 173 11.06 -5.30 -0.54
C THR A 173 10.51 -5.06 0.87
N LEU A 174 9.21 -5.26 1.07
CA LEU A 174 8.55 -5.06 2.36
C LEU A 174 7.97 -6.36 2.94
N PRO A 175 7.93 -6.51 4.27
CA PRO A 175 7.30 -7.66 4.91
C PRO A 175 5.76 -7.56 4.87
N LEU A 176 5.09 -8.64 4.48
CA LEU A 176 3.64 -8.80 4.58
C LEU A 176 3.32 -9.99 5.49
N ALA A 177 2.95 -9.70 6.73
CA ALA A 177 2.53 -10.73 7.67
C ALA A 177 1.10 -11.20 7.38
N LEU A 178 0.91 -12.50 7.15
CA LEU A 178 -0.42 -13.10 7.03
C LEU A 178 -0.95 -13.58 8.38
N ASN A 179 -0.03 -13.98 9.28
CA ASN A 179 -0.30 -14.40 10.65
C ASN A 179 0.99 -14.31 11.50
N ALA A 180 1.03 -14.98 12.66
CA ALA A 180 2.18 -14.98 13.55
C ALA A 180 3.42 -15.68 12.96
N GLU A 181 3.23 -16.69 12.12
CA GLU A 181 4.27 -17.57 11.57
C GLU A 181 4.65 -17.23 10.14
N VAL A 182 3.69 -16.77 9.34
CA VAL A 182 3.87 -16.51 7.91
C VAL A 182 4.04 -15.01 7.65
N CYS A 183 5.21 -14.65 7.14
CA CYS A 183 5.55 -13.31 6.67
C CYS A 183 6.23 -13.39 5.31
N LEU A 184 5.63 -12.75 4.31
CA LEU A 184 6.07 -12.82 2.92
C LEU A 184 6.90 -11.59 2.51
N PRO A 185 7.95 -11.76 1.70
CA PRO A 185 8.67 -10.63 1.11
C PRO A 185 7.94 -10.12 -0.12
N ILE A 186 7.42 -8.89 -0.06
CA ILE A 186 6.76 -8.24 -1.20
C ILE A 186 7.77 -7.37 -1.92
N ASP A 187 8.30 -7.87 -3.04
CA ASP A 187 9.22 -7.14 -3.91
C ASP A 187 8.44 -6.09 -4.75
N LEU A 188 8.45 -4.84 -4.28
CA LEU A 188 7.77 -3.76 -4.97
C LEU A 188 8.46 -3.41 -6.30
N GLU A 189 9.77 -3.62 -6.43
CA GLU A 189 10.47 -3.36 -7.69
C GLU A 189 10.07 -4.35 -8.77
N ALA A 190 9.97 -5.64 -8.44
CA ALA A 190 9.56 -6.68 -9.38
C ALA A 190 8.13 -6.44 -9.88
N THR A 191 7.18 -6.18 -8.96
CA THR A 191 5.77 -5.92 -9.31
C THR A 191 5.61 -4.63 -10.10
N TYR A 192 6.34 -3.57 -9.75
CA TYR A 192 6.38 -2.31 -10.50
C TYR A 192 6.94 -2.51 -11.91
N THR A 193 8.05 -3.24 -12.03
CA THR A 193 8.70 -3.56 -13.31
C THR A 193 7.76 -4.33 -14.22
N ALA A 194 7.06 -5.34 -13.70
CA ALA A 194 6.04 -6.09 -14.44
C ALA A 194 4.91 -5.18 -14.95
N ALA A 195 4.44 -4.25 -14.10
CA ALA A 195 3.42 -3.27 -14.48
C ALA A 195 3.91 -2.30 -15.58
N CYS A 196 5.14 -1.79 -15.46
CA CYS A 196 5.76 -0.95 -16.48
C CYS A 196 5.88 -1.68 -17.83
N GLN A 197 6.30 -2.94 -17.82
CA GLN A 197 6.39 -3.76 -19.04
C GLN A 197 5.02 -3.95 -19.70
N ARG A 198 3.99 -4.32 -18.93
CA ARG A 198 2.60 -4.45 -19.42
C ARG A 198 2.06 -3.16 -20.02
N ARG A 199 2.48 -2.00 -19.49
CA ARG A 199 2.08 -0.67 -19.96
C ARG A 199 3.02 -0.05 -20.99
N ARG A 200 4.06 -0.78 -21.42
CA ARG A 200 5.09 -0.33 -22.37
C ARG A 200 5.75 0.99 -21.92
N LEU A 201 6.06 1.08 -20.63
CA LEU A 201 6.78 2.19 -20.02
C LEU A 201 8.26 1.83 -19.93
N GLY A 202 8.98 2.00 -21.05
CA GLY A 202 10.44 1.93 -21.11
C GLY A 202 11.12 3.14 -20.49
#